data_AF-A0A1Q4DPH8-F1
#
_entry.id   AF-A0A1Q4DPH8-F1
#
_cell.length_a   1.000
_cell.length_b   1.000
_cell.length_c   1.000
_cell.angle_alpha   90.00
_cell.angle_beta   90.00
_cell.angle_gamma   90.00
#
_symmetry.space_group_name_H-M   'P 1'
#
loop_
_entity.id
_entity.type
_entity.pdbx_description
1 polymer ?
#
loop_
_entity_poly.entity_id
_entity_poly.type
_entity_poly.pdbx_seq_one_letter_code
_entity_poly.pdbx_strand_id
1 'polypeptide(L)'
;MTMPASTQHHLDSDSTDALLTATGLGDLDAFAAFYDRTAATVFGMLDTGTQATERVYLSVWRAAPEFRPSRRSAYATLMMAIRRELADQFLRHGQLEA
;
A
#
# COMPACT_ATOMS: atom_id res chain seq x y z
N MET A 1 -24.05 0.68 -20.13
CA MET A 1 -22.90 0.17 -20.91
C MET A 1 -21.80 -0.16 -19.91
N THR A 2 -21.78 -1.40 -19.41
CA THR A 2 -20.86 -1.85 -18.34
C THR A 2 -19.55 -2.27 -18.99
N MET A 3 -18.48 -1.52 -18.77
CA MET A 3 -17.13 -1.91 -19.19
C MET A 3 -16.69 -3.17 -18.40
N PRO A 4 -15.95 -4.11 -19.00
CA PRO A 4 -15.47 -5.28 -18.26
C PRO A 4 -14.55 -4.85 -17.11
N ALA A 5 -14.76 -5.43 -15.93
CA ALA A 5 -14.02 -5.11 -14.69
C ALA A 5 -12.49 -5.18 -14.86
N SER A 6 -12.00 -5.97 -15.82
CA SER A 6 -10.57 -6.10 -16.16
C SER A 6 -9.95 -4.80 -16.69
N THR A 7 -10.71 -3.93 -17.36
CA THR A 7 -10.21 -2.63 -17.84
C THR A 7 -10.20 -1.58 -16.73
N GLN A 8 -11.17 -1.63 -15.81
CA GLN A 8 -11.20 -0.73 -14.65
C GLN A 8 -10.01 -0.97 -13.72
N HIS A 9 -9.70 -2.24 -13.41
CA HIS A 9 -8.60 -2.55 -12.50
C HIS A 9 -7.23 -2.06 -13.00
N HIS A 10 -7.00 -2.06 -14.32
CA HIS A 10 -5.75 -1.54 -14.90
C HIS A 10 -5.69 0.00 -14.84
N LEU A 11 -6.79 0.70 -15.13
CA LEU A 11 -6.87 2.16 -15.00
C LEU A 11 -6.76 2.63 -13.54
N ASP A 12 -7.32 1.86 -12.62
CA ASP A 12 -7.17 2.08 -11.18
C ASP A 12 -5.72 1.84 -10.75
N SER A 13 -5.05 0.82 -11.28
CA SER A 13 -3.62 0.59 -11.06
C SER A 13 -2.75 1.72 -11.63
N ASP A 14 -2.97 2.13 -12.88
CA ASP A 14 -2.20 3.21 -13.53
C ASP A 14 -2.39 4.54 -12.80
N SER A 15 -3.61 4.82 -12.34
CA SER A 15 -3.86 6.01 -11.52
C SER A 15 -3.25 5.89 -10.12
N THR A 16 -3.20 4.69 -9.54
CA THR A 16 -2.53 4.44 -8.25
C THR A 16 -1.00 4.53 -8.37
N ASP A 17 -0.44 4.08 -9.49
CA ASP A 17 0.97 4.20 -9.85
C ASP A 17 1.38 5.67 -10.03
N ALA A 18 0.51 6.47 -10.65
CA ALA A 18 0.71 7.91 -10.76
C ALA A 18 0.70 8.59 -9.38
N LEU A 19 -0.25 8.25 -8.50
CA LEU A 19 -0.33 8.80 -7.14
C LEU A 19 0.91 8.47 -6.30
N LEU A 20 1.40 7.23 -6.36
CA LEU A 20 2.61 6.84 -5.62
C LEU A 20 3.88 7.48 -6.21
N THR A 21 3.92 7.70 -7.53
CA THR A 21 5.00 8.43 -8.19
C THR A 21 5.03 9.89 -7.74
N ALA A 22 3.87 10.57 -7.71
CA ALA A 22 3.75 11.95 -7.23
C ALA A 22 4.10 12.08 -5.73
N THR A 23 3.71 11.09 -4.92
CA THR A 23 4.15 10.99 -3.51
C THR A 23 5.68 11.01 -3.40
N GLY A 24 6.38 10.27 -4.27
CA GLY A 24 7.84 10.24 -4.31
C GLY A 24 8.50 11.58 -4.65
N LEU A 25 7.74 12.51 -5.24
CA LEU A 25 8.16 13.88 -5.52
C LEU A 25 7.78 14.88 -4.41
N GLY A 26 7.17 14.40 -3.32
CA GLY A 26 6.77 15.21 -2.17
C GLY A 26 5.31 15.69 -2.19
N ASP A 27 4.48 15.19 -3.10
CA ASP A 27 3.05 15.52 -3.15
C ASP A 27 2.29 14.78 -2.04
N LEU A 28 1.91 15.53 -0.99
CA LEU A 28 1.17 15.01 0.16
C LEU A 28 -0.29 14.66 -0.20
N ASP A 29 -0.92 15.41 -1.09
CA ASP A 29 -2.31 15.17 -1.50
C ASP A 29 -2.40 13.89 -2.35
N ALA A 30 -1.39 13.63 -3.18
CA ALA A 30 -1.27 12.37 -3.90
C ALA A 30 -1.17 11.17 -2.96
N PHE A 31 -0.45 11.31 -1.84
CA PHE A 31 -0.40 10.24 -0.84
C PHE A 31 -1.72 10.07 -0.09
N ALA A 32 -2.40 11.16 0.26
CA ALA A 32 -3.72 11.09 0.89
C ALA A 32 -4.72 10.36 -0.03
N ALA A 33 -4.74 10.70 -1.32
CA ALA A 33 -5.58 10.00 -2.30
C ALA A 33 -5.18 8.52 -2.48
N PHE A 34 -3.88 8.20 -2.43
CA PHE A 34 -3.42 6.81 -2.43
C PHE A 34 -3.91 6.05 -1.19
N TYR A 35 -3.82 6.67 -0.01
CA TYR A 35 -4.32 6.14 1.25
C TYR A 35 -5.82 5.88 1.18
N ASP A 36 -6.63 6.87 0.81
CA ASP A 36 -8.09 6.77 0.75
C ASP A 36 -8.56 5.62 -0.15
N ARG A 37 -7.88 5.40 -1.28
CA ARG A 37 -8.18 4.31 -2.22
C ARG A 37 -7.83 2.93 -1.71
N THR A 38 -6.82 2.82 -0.83
CA THR A 38 -6.23 1.52 -0.48
C THR A 38 -6.47 1.12 0.98
N ALA A 39 -6.87 2.06 1.84
CA ALA A 39 -6.96 1.86 3.29
C ALA A 39 -7.94 0.74 3.64
N ALA A 40 -9.11 0.68 3.00
CA ALA A 40 -10.08 -0.38 3.24
C ALA A 40 -9.48 -1.79 3.02
N THR A 41 -8.69 -1.96 1.96
CA THR A 41 -8.00 -3.23 1.66
C THR A 41 -6.93 -3.55 2.70
N VAL A 42 -6.11 -2.57 3.08
CA VAL A 42 -5.05 -2.76 4.09
C VAL A 42 -5.66 -3.11 5.45
N PHE A 43 -6.69 -2.37 5.87
CA PHE A 43 -7.40 -2.64 7.12
C PHE A 43 -8.04 -4.03 7.15
N GLY A 44 -8.60 -4.50 6.03
CA GLY A 44 -9.19 -5.84 5.95
C GLY A 44 -8.16 -6.98 6.00
N MET A 45 -6.88 -6.71 5.73
CA MET A 45 -5.81 -7.71 5.70
C MET A 45 -4.99 -7.80 6.99
N LEU A 46 -5.06 -6.79 7.87
CA LEU A 46 -4.26 -6.74 9.09
C LEU A 46 -5.13 -7.07 10.30
N ASP A 47 -4.85 -8.19 10.96
CA ASP A 47 -5.61 -8.68 12.13
C ASP A 47 -5.50 -7.75 13.37
N THR A 48 -4.50 -6.85 13.42
CA THR A 48 -4.07 -6.18 14.67
C THR A 48 -4.25 -4.65 14.73
N GLY A 49 -5.02 -4.05 13.83
CA GLY A 49 -5.56 -2.69 14.00
C GLY A 49 -4.73 -1.51 13.46
N THR A 50 -5.17 -0.30 13.82
CA THR A 50 -4.74 1.00 13.24
C THR A 50 -3.23 1.21 13.17
N GLN A 51 -2.50 0.81 14.22
CA GLN A 51 -1.05 1.02 14.28
C GLN A 51 -0.28 0.17 13.24
N ALA A 52 -0.77 -1.03 12.92
CA ALA A 52 -0.17 -1.84 11.86
C ALA A 52 -0.39 -1.20 10.48
N THR A 53 -1.60 -0.71 10.24
CA THR A 53 -1.94 0.04 9.03
C THR A 53 -1.03 1.27 8.86
N GLU A 54 -0.84 2.05 9.92
CA GLU A 54 0.08 3.20 9.91
C GLU A 54 1.51 2.80 9.53
N ARG A 55 2.05 1.71 10.09
CA ARG A 55 3.39 1.23 9.76
C ARG A 55 3.53 0.84 8.30
N VAL A 56 2.52 0.18 7.72
CA VAL A 56 2.48 -0.14 6.28
C VAL A 56 2.57 1.14 5.46
N TYR A 57 1.72 2.12 5.75
CA TYR A 57 1.69 3.37 4.99
C TYR A 57 2.95 4.21 5.15
N LEU A 58 3.54 4.26 6.35
CA LEU A 58 4.83 4.91 6.58
C LEU A 58 5.97 4.20 5.83
N SER A 59 5.95 2.86 5.74
CA SER A 59 6.92 2.11 4.94
C SER A 59 6.78 2.46 3.45
N VAL A 60 5.56 2.57 2.93
CA VAL A 60 5.29 2.92 1.53
C VAL A 60 5.70 4.37 1.25
N TRP A 61 5.34 5.33 2.11
CA TRP A 61 5.76 6.73 1.99
C TRP A 61 7.28 6.86 1.87
N ARG A 62 8.02 6.21 2.79
CA ARG A 62 9.49 6.27 2.82
C ARG A 62 10.14 5.68 1.58
N ALA A 63 9.50 4.69 0.96
CA ALA A 63 9.99 4.05 -0.26
C ALA A 63 9.53 4.73 -1.56
N ALA A 64 8.57 5.66 -1.49
CA ALA A 64 7.98 6.30 -2.67
C ALA A 64 8.98 7.01 -3.61
N PRO A 65 10.05 7.69 -3.14
CA PRO A 65 11.04 8.31 -4.04
C PRO A 65 11.76 7.32 -4.97
N GLU A 66 11.89 6.07 -4.53
CA GLU A 66 12.53 4.98 -5.30
C GLU A 66 11.53 4.19 -6.16
N PHE A 67 10.24 4.44 -6.01
CA PHE A 67 9.19 3.75 -6.74
C PHE A 67 9.35 3.98 -8.25
N ARG A 68 9.27 2.89 -9.03
CA ARG A 68 9.29 2.93 -10.50
C ARG A 68 8.17 2.02 -11.01
N PRO A 69 7.08 2.58 -11.59
CA PRO A 69 5.94 1.79 -12.01
C PRO A 69 6.28 0.75 -13.09
N SER A 70 7.31 1.02 -13.91
CA SER A 70 7.83 0.06 -14.89
C SER A 70 8.45 -1.20 -14.30
N ARG A 71 8.86 -1.17 -13.01
CA ARG A 71 9.47 -2.33 -12.32
C ARG A 71 8.44 -3.10 -11.49
N ARG A 72 7.51 -2.39 -10.87
CA ARG A 72 6.50 -2.94 -9.95
C ARG A 72 5.38 -1.93 -9.79
N SER A 73 4.14 -2.39 -9.89
CA SER A 73 2.99 -1.52 -9.61
C SER A 73 2.95 -1.07 -8.15
N ALA A 74 2.25 0.02 -7.88
CA ALA A 74 2.03 0.56 -6.55
C ALA A 74 1.28 -0.44 -5.67
N TYR A 75 0.29 -1.16 -6.23
CA TYR A 75 -0.41 -2.22 -5.53
C TYR A 75 0.53 -3.35 -5.10
N ALA A 76 1.41 -3.83 -5.99
CA ALA A 76 2.38 -4.86 -5.65
C ALA A 76 3.41 -4.38 -4.61
N THR A 77 3.74 -3.09 -4.61
CA THR A 77 4.58 -2.45 -3.58
C THR A 77 3.86 -2.43 -2.22
N LEU A 78 2.57 -2.06 -2.20
CA LEU A 78 1.73 -2.06 -1.01
C LEU A 78 1.58 -3.48 -0.43
N MET A 79 1.27 -4.48 -1.26
CA MET A 79 1.18 -5.88 -0.84
C MET A 79 2.50 -6.40 -0.24
N MET A 80 3.64 -5.94 -0.78
CA MET A 80 4.94 -6.27 -0.19
C MET A 80 5.12 -5.66 1.20
N ALA A 81 4.65 -4.42 1.41
CA ALA A 81 4.69 -3.77 2.72
C ALA A 81 3.77 -4.46 3.75
N ILE A 82 2.54 -4.81 3.36
CA ILE A 82 1.61 -5.58 4.20
C ILE A 82 2.24 -6.89 4.64
N ARG A 83 2.83 -7.64 3.71
CA ARG A 83 3.46 -8.93 4.01
C ARG A 83 4.60 -8.81 5.01
N ARG A 84 5.45 -7.79 4.87
CA ARG A 84 6.53 -7.53 5.83
C ARG A 84 5.97 -7.25 7.22
N GLU A 85 4.98 -6.36 7.31
CA GLU A 85 4.34 -6.02 8.57
C GLU A 85 3.67 -7.24 9.23
N LEU A 86 2.98 -8.09 8.46
CA LEU A 86 2.43 -9.34 8.98
C LEU A 86 3.52 -10.27 9.52
N ALA A 87 4.62 -10.45 8.79
CA ALA A 87 5.76 -11.23 9.27
C ALA A 87 6.35 -10.66 10.57
N ASP A 88 6.52 -9.33 10.62
CA ASP A 88 7.00 -8.62 11.81
C ASP A 88 6.02 -8.76 13.00
N GLN A 89 4.72 -8.82 12.75
CA GLN A 89 3.71 -9.10 13.79
C GLN A 89 3.80 -10.54 14.31
N PHE A 90 3.87 -11.52 13.40
CA PHE A 90 4.01 -12.93 13.79
C PHE A 90 5.25 -13.15 14.66
N LEU A 91 6.39 -12.54 14.28
CA LEU A 91 7.61 -12.59 15.08
C LEU A 91 7.42 -11.95 16.45
N ARG A 92 6.80 -10.76 16.53
CA ARG A 92 6.54 -10.09 17.81
C ARG A 92 5.60 -10.88 18.72
N HIS A 93 4.55 -11.49 18.16
CA HIS A 93 3.60 -12.28 18.93
C HIS A 93 4.27 -13.53 19.52
N GLY A 94 5.16 -14.19 18.76
CA GLY A 94 5.95 -15.32 19.25
C GLY A 94 6.95 -14.98 20.37
N GLN A 95 7.38 -13.72 20.49
CA GLN A 95 8.24 -13.26 21.59
C GLN A 95 7.48 -12.91 22.88
N LEU A 96 6.15 -12.73 22.80
CA LEU A 96 5.32 -12.45 23.98
C LEU A 96 4.82 -13.73 24.67
N GLU A 97 4.90 -14.88 23.98
CA GLU A 97 4.50 -16.19 24.49
C GLU A 97 5.67 -17.04 25.02
N ALA A 98 6.91 -16.51 25.01
CA ALA A 98 8.13 -17.17 25.47
C ALA A 98 8.71 -16.49 26.72
#